data_AF-A0A7V2GE62-F1
#
_entry.id   AF-A0A7V2GE62-F1
#
_cell.length_a   1.000
_cell.length_b   1.000
_cell.length_c   1.000
_cell.angle_alpha   90.00
_cell.angle_beta   90.00
_cell.angle_gamma   90.00
#
_symmetry.space_group_name_H-M   'P 1'
#
loop_
_entity.id
_entity.type
_entity.pdbx_description
1 polymer ?
#
loop_
_entity_poly.entity_id
_entity_poly.type
_entity_poly.pdbx_seq_one_letter_code
_entity_poly.pdbx_strand_id
1 'polypeptide(L)'
;MIRVDIPNKECVGCGYCCIQHICACGRAAYPDEAARGEMCPSLHWNGSRYVCTLMMRPGGEGEFYKWQMNAGLGCRNFLNPWRNDVRKRQGKNG
;
A
#
# COMPACT_ATOMS: atom_id res chain seq x y z
N MET A 1 11.11 -29.48 -3.92
CA MET A 1 10.71 -28.17 -4.47
C MET A 1 11.73 -27.16 -3.95
N ILE A 2 12.75 -26.84 -4.75
CA ILE A 2 13.76 -25.84 -4.37
C ILE A 2 13.05 -24.49 -4.38
N ARG A 3 12.74 -23.95 -3.20
CA ARG A 3 12.34 -22.56 -3.07
C ARG A 3 13.58 -21.73 -3.38
N VAL A 4 13.65 -21.20 -4.59
CA VAL A 4 14.64 -20.18 -4.91
C VAL A 4 14.31 -19.01 -4.00
N ASP A 5 15.18 -18.71 -3.04
CA ASP A 5 15.08 -17.53 -2.17
C ASP A 5 15.27 -16.29 -3.04
N ILE A 6 14.21 -15.86 -3.71
CA ILE A 6 14.16 -14.57 -4.36
C ILE A 6 14.13 -13.53 -3.23
N PRO A 7 15.13 -12.65 -3.11
CA PRO A 7 15.13 -11.66 -2.06
C PRO A 7 13.85 -10.83 -2.14
N ASN A 8 13.09 -10.83 -1.05
CA ASN A 8 11.87 -10.04 -0.94
C ASN A 8 12.22 -8.57 -1.13
N LYS A 9 11.90 -8.00 -2.32
CA LYS A 9 12.17 -6.58 -2.54
C LYS A 9 11.27 -5.74 -1.67
N GLU A 10 11.80 -4.70 -1.06
CA GLU A 10 11.02 -3.81 -0.21
C GLU A 10 9.87 -3.12 -0.96
N CYS A 11 8.86 -2.69 -0.19
CA CYS A 11 7.83 -1.80 -0.71
C CYS A 11 8.42 -0.39 -0.88
N VAL A 12 8.57 0.05 -2.13
CA VAL A 12 9.11 1.39 -2.46
C VAL A 12 8.04 2.49 -2.50
N GLY A 13 6.80 2.20 -2.11
CA GLY A 13 5.70 3.17 -2.16
C GLY A 13 5.28 3.55 -3.58
N CYS A 14 5.42 2.64 -4.56
CA CYS A 14 5.04 2.89 -5.96
C CYS A 14 3.52 3.05 -6.19
N GLY A 15 2.68 2.67 -5.22
CA GLY A 15 1.23 2.74 -5.32
C GLY A 15 0.56 1.59 -6.08
N TYR A 16 1.30 0.66 -6.70
CA TYR A 16 0.74 -0.39 -7.58
C TYR A 16 -0.43 -1.16 -6.94
N CYS A 17 -0.21 -1.76 -5.77
CA CYS A 17 -1.27 -2.49 -5.08
C CYS A 17 -2.36 -1.55 -4.51
N CYS A 18 -1.95 -0.44 -3.90
CA CYS A 18 -2.87 0.44 -3.15
C CYS A 18 -3.83 1.24 -4.04
N ILE A 19 -3.40 1.60 -5.27
CA ILE A 19 -4.23 2.34 -6.22
C ILE A 19 -5.23 1.41 -6.92
N GLN A 20 -4.86 0.15 -7.15
CA GLN A 20 -5.74 -0.80 -7.83
C GLN A 20 -6.89 -1.27 -6.95
N HIS A 21 -6.62 -1.52 -5.66
CA HIS A 21 -7.62 -2.03 -4.72
C HIS A 21 -7.38 -1.50 -3.29
N ILE A 22 -8.46 -1.10 -2.62
CA ILE A 22 -8.43 -0.83 -1.17
C ILE A 22 -8.18 -2.16 -0.44
N CYS A 23 -7.14 -2.20 0.40
CA CYS A 23 -6.78 -3.38 1.20
C CYS A 23 -7.79 -3.64 2.34
N ALA A 24 -7.73 -4.80 2.99
CA ALA A 24 -8.64 -5.15 4.09
C ALA A 24 -8.64 -4.10 5.22
N CYS A 25 -7.47 -3.60 5.62
CA CYS A 25 -7.37 -2.53 6.63
C CYS A 25 -8.02 -1.22 6.16
N GLY A 26 -7.84 -0.87 4.88
CA GLY A 26 -8.51 0.28 4.28
C GLY A 26 -10.02 0.11 4.22
N ARG A 27 -10.52 -1.07 3.86
CA ARG A 27 -11.97 -1.36 3.83
C ARG A 27 -12.60 -1.31 5.22
N ALA A 28 -11.87 -1.75 6.25
CA ALA A 28 -12.33 -1.66 7.63
C ALA A 28 -12.37 -0.21 8.13
N ALA A 29 -11.40 0.61 7.74
CA ALA A 29 -11.31 2.01 8.15
C ALA A 29 -12.20 2.96 7.32
N TYR A 30 -12.50 2.61 6.07
CA TYR A 30 -13.18 3.43 5.06
C TYR A 30 -14.21 2.59 4.28
N PRO A 31 -15.26 2.08 4.95
CA PRO A 31 -16.21 1.16 4.33
C PRO A 31 -17.01 1.82 3.20
N ASP A 32 -17.35 3.10 3.32
CA ASP A 32 -18.16 3.81 2.34
C ASP A 32 -17.37 4.10 1.05
N GLU A 33 -16.13 4.57 1.17
CA GLU A 33 -15.21 4.75 0.03
C GLU A 33 -14.90 3.42 -0.66
N ALA A 34 -14.75 2.36 0.13
CA ALA A 34 -14.59 1.01 -0.40
C ALA A 34 -15.82 0.51 -1.16
N ALA A 35 -17.03 0.85 -0.68
CA ALA A 35 -18.28 0.53 -1.37
C ALA A 35 -18.44 1.33 -2.68
N ARG A 36 -17.98 2.59 -2.72
CA ARG A 36 -17.98 3.44 -3.91
C ARG A 36 -16.86 3.13 -4.90
N GLY A 37 -15.89 2.29 -4.53
CA GLY A 37 -14.75 1.95 -5.38
C GLY A 37 -13.75 3.10 -5.54
N GLU A 38 -13.69 4.01 -4.57
CA GLU A 38 -12.77 5.14 -4.56
C GLU A 38 -11.34 4.72 -4.18
N MET A 39 -10.39 5.65 -4.29
CA MET A 39 -9.04 5.43 -3.73
C MET A 39 -9.12 5.44 -2.20
N CYS A 40 -8.33 4.59 -1.54
CA CYS A 40 -8.24 4.59 -0.08
C CYS A 40 -7.86 5.99 0.44
N PRO A 41 -8.67 6.62 1.31
CA PRO A 41 -8.37 7.95 1.87
C PRO A 41 -7.03 8.03 2.60
N SER A 42 -6.54 6.91 3.12
CA SER A 42 -5.23 6.84 3.78
C SER A 42 -4.03 6.76 2.83
N LEU A 43 -4.25 6.63 1.52
CA LEU A 43 -3.17 6.56 0.55
C LEU A 43 -2.77 7.98 0.12
N HIS A 44 -1.62 8.46 0.62
CA HIS A 44 -1.16 9.82 0.38
C HIS A 44 0.12 9.85 -0.45
N TRP A 45 0.23 10.76 -1.42
CA TRP A 45 1.48 11.04 -2.12
C TRP A 45 2.27 12.09 -1.36
N ASN A 46 3.43 11.74 -0.80
CA ASN A 46 4.22 12.65 0.05
C ASN A 46 5.22 13.55 -0.72
N GLY A 47 5.13 13.60 -2.05
CA GLY A 47 6.11 14.29 -2.90
C GLY A 47 7.12 13.35 -3.58
N SER A 48 7.41 12.19 -2.99
CA SER A 48 8.37 11.22 -3.54
C SER A 48 7.82 9.80 -3.70
N ARG A 49 6.89 9.37 -2.84
CA ARG A 49 6.25 8.06 -2.88
C ARG A 49 4.87 8.09 -2.22
N TYR A 50 4.12 7.01 -2.41
CA TYR A 50 2.89 6.78 -1.65
C TYR A 50 3.20 6.30 -0.23
N VAL A 51 2.51 6.89 0.75
CA VAL A 51 2.55 6.54 2.17
C VAL A 51 1.13 6.23 2.65
N CYS A 52 1.01 5.29 3.59
CA CYS A 52 -0.27 4.92 4.20
C CYS A 52 -0.41 5.61 5.55
N THR A 53 -1.36 6.53 5.70
CA THR A 53 -1.56 7.28 6.94
C THR A 53 -2.10 6.43 8.08
N LEU A 54 -2.76 5.29 7.81
CA LEU A 54 -3.11 4.31 8.86
C LEU A 54 -1.87 3.82 9.61
N MET A 55 -0.77 3.55 8.89
CA MET A 55 0.50 3.10 9.49
C MET A 55 1.24 4.20 10.25
N MET A 56 0.81 5.45 10.12
CA MET A 56 1.42 6.62 10.77
C MET A 56 0.61 7.10 11.97
N ARG A 57 -0.51 6.44 12.30
CA ARG A 57 -1.34 6.81 13.45
C ARG A 57 -0.54 6.68 14.75
N PRO A 58 -0.69 7.63 15.68
CA PRO A 58 0.03 7.61 16.94
C PRO A 58 -0.39 6.41 17.82
N GLY A 59 0.45 6.08 18.80
CA GLY A 59 0.20 4.99 19.72
C GLY A 59 0.30 3.61 19.07
N GLY A 60 -0.39 2.61 19.65
CA GLY A 60 -0.35 1.22 19.18
C GLY A 60 -1.09 0.96 17.86
N GLU A 61 -1.92 1.91 17.40
CA GLU A 61 -2.71 1.72 16.17
C GLU A 61 -1.83 1.63 14.91
N GLY A 62 -0.84 2.52 14.78
CA GLY A 62 0.07 2.50 13.63
C GLY A 62 0.84 1.19 13.53
N GLU A 63 1.31 0.66 14.66
CA GLU A 63 2.00 -0.63 14.74
C GLU A 63 1.08 -1.80 14.42
N PHE A 64 -0.17 -1.77 14.90
CA PHE A 64 -1.19 -2.76 14.53
C PHE A 64 -1.37 -2.81 13.00
N TYR A 65 -1.50 -1.66 12.34
CA TYR A 65 -1.64 -1.60 10.89
C TYR A 65 -0.38 -2.06 10.14
N LYS A 66 0.81 -1.70 10.61
CA LYS A 66 2.08 -2.20 10.05
C LYS A 66 2.14 -3.73 10.09
N TRP A 67 1.79 -4.32 11.25
CA TRP A 67 1.76 -5.77 11.43
C TRP A 67 0.74 -6.44 10.50
N GLN A 68 -0.52 -5.98 10.49
CA GLN A 68 -1.58 -6.53 9.63
C GLN A 68 -1.23 -6.50 8.13
N MET A 69 -0.50 -5.47 7.70
CA MET A 69 -0.12 -5.28 6.30
C MET A 69 1.25 -5.87 5.96
N ASN A 70 1.88 -6.60 6.89
CA ASN A 70 3.21 -7.19 6.71
C ASN A 70 4.26 -6.15 6.28
N ALA A 71 4.16 -4.93 6.83
CA ALA A 71 5.11 -3.87 6.54
C ALA A 71 6.53 -4.33 6.96
N GLY A 72 7.50 -4.18 6.05
CA GLY A 72 8.87 -4.66 6.26
C GLY A 72 9.14 -6.11 5.81
N LEU A 73 8.11 -6.93 5.56
CA LEU A 73 8.30 -8.33 5.10
C LEU A 73 8.48 -8.47 3.57
N GLY A 74 8.53 -7.35 2.85
CA GLY A 74 8.69 -7.32 1.40
C GLY A 74 7.44 -6.98 0.62
N CYS A 75 7.64 -6.69 -0.66
CA CYS A 75 6.61 -6.28 -1.59
C CYS A 75 5.94 -7.51 -2.21
N ARG A 76 4.66 -7.71 -1.92
CA ARG A 76 3.85 -8.78 -2.52
C ARG A 76 3.86 -8.80 -4.06
N ASN A 77 4.06 -7.63 -4.68
CA ASN A 77 4.14 -7.48 -6.14
C ASN A 77 5.54 -7.00 -6.54
N PHE A 78 6.61 -7.67 -6.09
CA PHE A 78 7.98 -7.20 -6.29
C PHE A 78 8.43 -7.10 -7.76
N LEU A 79 7.74 -7.76 -8.70
CA LEU A 79 8.00 -7.67 -10.15
C LEU A 79 7.19 -6.57 -10.85
N ASN A 80 6.38 -5.79 -10.14
CA ASN A 80 5.59 -4.75 -10.79
C ASN A 80 6.50 -3.67 -11.43
N PRO A 81 6.14 -3.15 -12.61
CA PRO A 81 6.98 -2.18 -13.33
C PRO A 81 7.03 -0.80 -12.65
N TRP A 82 6.01 -0.42 -11.87
CA TRP A 82 5.94 0.90 -11.23
C TRP A 82 7.03 1.11 -10.18
N ARG A 83 7.67 0.04 -9.70
CA ARG A 83 8.76 0.16 -8.73
C ARG A 83 10.02 0.82 -9.30
N ASN A 84 10.20 0.76 -10.61
CA ASN A 84 11.33 1.39 -11.30
C ASN A 84 11.01 2.83 -11.75
N ASP A 85 9.75 3.26 -11.60
CA ASP A 85 9.23 4.58 -11.99
C ASP A 85 8.20 5.03 -10.94
N VAL A 86 8.71 5.37 -9.75
CA VAL A 86 7.87 5.86 -8.65
C VAL A 86 7.50 7.31 -8.92
N ARG A 87 6.21 7.54 -9.21
CA ARG A 87 5.64 8.86 -9.46
C ARG A 87 4.18 8.92 -9.02
N LYS A 88 3.66 10.13 -8.86
CA LYS A 88 2.24 10.35 -8.60
C LYS A 88 1.42 9.84 -9.78
N ARG A 89 0.40 9.03 -9.48
CA ARG A 89 -0.56 8.45 -10.43
C ARG A 89 -1.97 8.82 -9.99
N GLN A 90 -2.84 9.05 -10.96
CA GLN A 90 -4.26 9.22 -10.67
C GLN A 90 -4.87 7.86 -10.37
N GLY A 91 -5.78 7.80 -9.40
CA GLY A 91 -6.59 6.61 -9.16
C GLY A 91 -7.59 6.40 -10.29
N LYS A 92 -8.36 5.31 -10.24
CA LYS A 92 -9.31 4.95 -11.30
C LYS A 92 -10.41 5.99 -11.62
N ASN A 93 -10.53 7.07 -10.86
CA ASN A 93 -11.57 8.10 -11.02
C ASN A 93 -11.02 9.55 -11.09
N GLY A 94 -9.84 9.74 -11.69
CA GLY A 94 -9.27 11.08 -11.98
C GLY A 94 -9.43 11.46 -13.44
#